data_AF-A0A8S2N128-F1
#
_entry.id   AF-A0A8S2N128-F1
#
_cell.length_a   1.000
_cell.length_b   1.000
_cell.length_c   1.000
_cell.angle_alpha   90.00
_cell.angle_beta   90.00
_cell.angle_gamma   90.00
#
_symmetry.space_group_name_H-M   'P 1'
#
loop_
_entity.id
_entity.type
_entity.pdbx_description
1 polymer ?
#
loop_
_entity_poly.entity_id
_entity_poly.type
_entity_poly.pdbx_seq_one_letter_code
_entity_poly.pdbx_strand_id
1 'polypeptide(L)'
;MGNGGLYKRAPSSDIQGIASTNVPAYSNHGTYSFRENYLYGVYTGVQWQCVEFARRWLLLRKSCIFSDIDIASNIWKNISYVERVTDGKKFRLIAHPNGSSKMPQKNSFLIYPRTRRMAVGHIAVITDVDQNYVYIAEQNHEFHYWSTDYARRAPIIVT
;
A
#
# COMPACT_ATOMS: atom_id res chain seq x y z
N MET A 1 -11.28 22.02 -0.72
CA MET A 1 -12.67 21.77 -1.12
C MET A 1 -12.61 20.74 -2.23
N GLY A 2 -13.22 19.58 -2.05
CA GLY A 2 -12.99 18.41 -2.90
C GLY A 2 -13.63 18.56 -4.28
N ASN A 3 -12.93 18.09 -5.32
CA ASN A 3 -13.49 17.87 -6.66
C ASN A 3 -14.53 16.73 -6.60
N GLY A 4 -15.69 17.03 -6.02
CA GLY A 4 -16.84 16.16 -5.96
C GLY A 4 -17.59 16.20 -7.29
N GLY A 5 -17.26 15.25 -8.18
CA GLY A 5 -18.06 14.93 -9.36
C GLY A 5 -17.23 14.82 -10.63
N LEU A 6 -17.05 13.58 -11.12
CA LEU A 6 -17.08 13.16 -12.55
C LEU A 6 -16.41 11.80 -12.84
N TYR A 7 -15.77 11.14 -11.87
CA TYR A 7 -15.22 9.79 -12.08
C TYR A 7 -16.09 8.71 -11.45
N LYS A 8 -16.53 7.76 -12.27
CA LYS A 8 -17.23 6.55 -11.82
C LYS A 8 -16.31 5.78 -10.87
N ARG A 9 -16.79 5.53 -9.65
CA ARG A 9 -16.04 4.69 -8.70
C ARG A 9 -16.02 3.25 -9.19
N ALA A 10 -14.88 2.61 -9.09
CA ALA A 10 -14.70 1.20 -9.39
C ALA A 10 -15.56 0.36 -8.42
N PRO A 11 -16.49 -0.48 -8.92
CA PRO A 11 -17.23 -1.46 -8.12
C PRO A 11 -16.30 -2.34 -7.27
N SER A 12 -16.84 -2.96 -6.21
CA SER A 12 -16.05 -3.89 -5.38
C SER A 12 -15.40 -4.97 -6.22
N SER A 13 -14.12 -5.23 -5.96
CA SER A 13 -13.27 -6.20 -6.66
C SER A 13 -12.91 -5.89 -8.12
N ASP A 14 -13.35 -4.76 -8.67
CA ASP A 14 -12.81 -4.28 -9.96
C ASP A 14 -11.34 -3.88 -9.80
N ILE A 15 -10.56 -4.08 -10.86
CA ILE A 15 -9.18 -3.56 -10.94
C ILE A 15 -9.25 -2.04 -11.10
N GLN A 16 -8.72 -1.32 -10.11
CA GLN A 16 -8.54 0.14 -10.16
C GLN A 16 -7.37 0.50 -11.07
N GLY A 17 -6.25 -0.21 -10.96
CA GLY A 17 -5.06 0.04 -11.77
C GLY A 17 -3.98 -1.00 -11.52
N ILE A 18 -2.87 -0.91 -12.26
CA ILE A 18 -1.74 -1.84 -12.16
C ILE A 18 -0.50 -1.10 -11.68
N ALA A 19 -0.08 -1.34 -10.45
CA ALA A 19 1.15 -0.80 -9.90
C ALA A 19 2.37 -1.57 -10.38
N SER A 20 3.48 -0.86 -10.59
CA SER A 20 4.77 -1.49 -10.86
C SER A 20 4.66 -2.55 -11.97
N THR A 21 4.01 -2.21 -13.09
CA THR A 21 3.83 -3.07 -14.28
C THR A 21 2.92 -4.29 -14.12
N ASN A 22 2.84 -4.94 -12.95
CA ASN A 22 2.18 -6.24 -12.81
C ASN A 22 1.43 -6.49 -11.49
N VAL A 23 1.23 -5.47 -10.66
CA VAL A 23 0.54 -5.62 -9.36
C VAL A 23 -0.84 -4.93 -9.42
N PRO A 24 -1.93 -5.67 -9.65
CA PRO A 24 -3.27 -5.09 -9.69
C PRO A 24 -3.70 -4.57 -8.32
N ALA A 25 -4.24 -3.36 -8.26
CA ALA A 25 -4.97 -2.85 -7.11
C ALA A 25 -6.46 -3.03 -7.36
N TYR A 26 -7.15 -3.71 -6.47
CA TYR A 26 -8.58 -3.95 -6.55
C TYR A 26 -9.35 -2.95 -5.70
N SER A 27 -10.56 -2.62 -6.13
CA SER A 27 -11.46 -1.75 -5.38
C SER A 27 -12.03 -2.48 -4.18
N ASN A 28 -12.02 -1.80 -3.03
CA ASN A 28 -12.72 -2.22 -1.82
C ASN A 28 -13.99 -1.38 -1.60
N HIS A 29 -14.52 -0.76 -2.66
CA HIS A 29 -15.70 0.09 -2.58
C HIS A 29 -16.97 -0.72 -2.39
N GLY A 30 -17.63 -0.57 -1.25
CA GLY A 30 -18.87 -1.27 -0.92
C GLY A 30 -18.75 -2.05 0.39
N THR A 31 -19.26 -3.28 0.40
CA THR A 31 -19.26 -4.12 1.61
C THR A 31 -17.87 -4.62 1.95
N TYR A 32 -17.51 -4.52 3.23
CA TYR A 32 -16.29 -5.12 3.76
C TYR A 32 -16.27 -6.62 3.46
N SER A 33 -15.25 -7.08 2.73
CA SER A 33 -15.04 -8.51 2.49
C SER A 33 -14.23 -9.09 3.65
N PHE A 34 -14.64 -10.28 4.10
CA PHE A 34 -13.88 -11.11 5.06
C PHE A 34 -13.12 -12.24 4.35
N ARG A 35 -13.06 -12.21 3.01
CA ARG A 35 -12.41 -13.26 2.23
C ARG A 35 -10.90 -13.07 2.27
N GLU A 36 -10.21 -14.14 2.62
CA GLU A 36 -8.76 -14.22 2.53
C GLU A 36 -8.31 -14.27 1.07
N ASN A 37 -7.14 -13.68 0.79
CA ASN A 37 -6.49 -13.76 -0.49
C ASN A 37 -5.18 -14.54 -0.38
N TYR A 38 -4.94 -15.42 -1.36
CA TYR A 38 -3.71 -16.19 -1.49
C TYR A 38 -3.14 -16.01 -2.90
N LEU A 39 -1.82 -15.90 -3.00
CA LEU A 39 -1.10 -15.88 -4.26
C LEU A 39 0.04 -16.90 -4.20
N TYR A 40 0.05 -17.87 -5.12
CA TYR A 40 1.00 -19.00 -5.11
C TYR A 40 1.04 -19.74 -3.76
N GLY A 41 -0.12 -19.88 -3.10
CA GLY A 41 -0.23 -20.50 -1.78
C GLY A 41 0.20 -19.62 -0.61
N VAL A 42 0.69 -18.39 -0.85
CA VAL A 42 1.08 -17.44 0.19
C VAL A 42 -0.10 -16.54 0.53
N TYR A 43 -0.48 -16.49 1.81
CA TYR A 43 -1.50 -15.56 2.30
C TYR A 43 -1.05 -14.11 2.10
N THR A 44 -1.83 -13.31 1.37
CA THR A 44 -1.52 -11.90 1.17
C THR A 44 -2.34 -10.99 2.07
N GLY A 45 -3.51 -11.40 2.55
CA GLY A 45 -4.35 -10.59 3.43
C GLY A 45 -5.83 -10.73 3.10
N VAL A 46 -6.67 -9.96 3.79
CA VAL A 46 -8.11 -9.88 3.51
C VAL A 46 -8.37 -9.02 2.27
N GLN A 47 -9.14 -9.53 1.32
CA GLN A 47 -9.57 -8.79 0.12
C GLN A 47 -10.40 -7.56 0.50
N TRP A 48 -10.25 -6.38 -0.09
CA TRP A 48 -9.09 -5.83 -0.80
C TRP A 48 -8.48 -4.72 0.06
N GLN A 49 -8.00 -5.11 1.24
CA GLN A 49 -7.48 -4.17 2.23
C GLN A 49 -6.11 -3.61 1.82
N CYS A 50 -5.70 -2.51 2.46
CA CYS A 50 -4.42 -1.86 2.18
C CYS A 50 -3.22 -2.75 2.53
N VAL A 51 -3.33 -3.51 3.62
CA VAL A 51 -2.32 -4.49 4.06
C VAL A 51 -2.19 -5.64 3.06
N GLU A 52 -3.32 -6.10 2.51
CA GLU A 52 -3.35 -7.14 1.48
C GLU A 52 -2.56 -6.71 0.24
N PHE A 53 -2.81 -5.48 -0.24
CA PHE A 53 -2.09 -4.91 -1.36
C PHE A 53 -0.59 -4.81 -1.11
N ALA A 54 -0.19 -4.24 0.04
CA ALA A 54 1.21 -4.04 0.37
C ALA A 54 1.99 -5.36 0.46
N ARG A 55 1.39 -6.39 1.07
CA ARG A 55 2.00 -7.72 1.15
C ARG A 55 2.08 -8.40 -0.21
N ARG A 56 1.01 -8.35 -1.02
CA ARG A 56 0.99 -8.90 -2.38
C ARG A 56 1.98 -8.20 -3.32
N TRP A 57 2.09 -6.88 -3.22
CA TRP A 57 3.09 -6.11 -3.95
C TRP A 57 4.50 -6.57 -3.60
N LEU A 58 4.81 -6.73 -2.31
CA LEU A 58 6.13 -7.17 -1.84
C LEU A 58 6.44 -8.60 -2.33
N LEU A 59 5.45 -9.48 -2.33
CA LEU A 59 5.58 -10.85 -2.83
C LEU A 59 5.93 -10.84 -4.32
N LEU A 60 5.17 -10.13 -5.14
CA LEU A 60 5.38 -10.08 -6.59
C LEU A 60 6.66 -9.35 -7.00
N ARG A 61 7.04 -8.29 -6.27
CA ARG A 61 8.16 -7.42 -6.68
C ARG A 61 9.49 -7.76 -6.02
N LYS A 62 9.47 -8.44 -4.88
CA LYS A 62 10.66 -8.72 -4.05
C LYS A 62 10.72 -10.15 -3.53
N SER A 63 9.74 -11.01 -3.86
CA SER A 63 9.62 -12.37 -3.33
C SER A 63 9.62 -12.42 -1.80
N CYS A 64 9.14 -11.36 -1.15
CA CYS A 64 9.15 -11.22 0.29
C CYS A 64 7.74 -10.93 0.84
N ILE A 65 7.53 -11.20 2.12
CA ILE A 65 6.35 -10.80 2.89
C ILE A 65 6.76 -10.18 4.23
N PHE A 66 5.87 -9.43 4.86
CA PHE A 66 5.95 -9.11 6.29
C PHE A 66 4.89 -9.91 7.05
N SER A 67 5.16 -10.16 8.34
CA SER A 67 4.28 -10.95 9.22
C SER A 67 2.90 -10.34 9.38
N ASP A 68 1.98 -11.08 9.99
CA ASP A 68 0.65 -10.57 10.25
C ASP A 68 0.62 -9.42 11.26
N ILE A 69 -0.36 -8.55 11.06
CA ILE A 69 -0.59 -7.33 11.82
C ILE A 69 -2.10 -7.11 11.92
N ASP A 70 -2.55 -6.72 13.12
CA ASP A 70 -3.99 -6.52 13.37
C ASP A 70 -4.52 -5.24 12.70
N ILE A 71 -3.71 -4.16 12.71
CA ILE A 71 -4.05 -2.87 12.13
C ILE A 71 -2.86 -2.29 11.38
N ALA A 72 -3.13 -1.58 10.27
CA ALA A 72 -2.11 -1.09 9.35
C ALA A 72 -1.04 -0.20 10.04
N SER A 73 -1.43 0.65 11.00
CA SER A 73 -0.47 1.50 11.71
C SER A 73 0.56 0.73 12.53
N ASN A 74 0.26 -0.51 12.95
CA ASN A 74 1.17 -1.31 13.76
C ASN A 74 2.42 -1.72 12.98
N ILE A 75 2.39 -1.68 11.65
CA ILE A 75 3.56 -1.98 10.80
C ILE A 75 4.77 -1.12 11.22
N TRP A 76 4.54 0.15 11.57
CA TRP A 76 5.62 1.06 11.95
C TRP A 76 6.44 0.60 13.16
N LYS A 77 5.79 -0.05 14.14
CA LYS A 77 6.43 -0.46 15.40
C LYS A 77 6.76 -1.95 15.44
N ASN A 78 5.92 -2.78 14.81
CA ASN A 78 5.94 -4.22 15.00
C ASN A 78 6.69 -4.95 13.89
N ILE A 79 6.91 -4.31 12.74
CA ILE A 79 7.59 -4.94 11.60
C ILE A 79 8.97 -4.32 11.42
N SER A 80 10.00 -5.09 11.73
CA SER A 80 11.41 -4.68 11.62
C SER A 80 12.17 -5.37 10.48
N TYR A 81 11.55 -6.33 9.80
CA TYR A 81 12.11 -7.04 8.65
C TYR A 81 11.00 -7.53 7.72
N VAL A 82 11.38 -7.84 6.49
CA VAL A 82 10.62 -8.67 5.56
C VAL A 82 11.33 -9.99 5.35
N GLU A 83 10.60 -11.03 5.00
CA GLU A 83 11.11 -12.40 4.87
C GLU A 83 10.90 -12.91 3.45
N ARG A 84 11.95 -13.43 2.83
CA ARG A 84 11.87 -14.04 1.50
C ARG A 84 11.20 -15.40 1.57
N VAL A 85 10.17 -15.59 0.75
CA VAL A 85 9.29 -16.78 0.83
C VAL A 85 9.96 -18.08 0.39
N THR A 86 11.07 -18.00 -0.36
CA THR A 86 11.75 -19.19 -0.89
C THR A 86 12.69 -19.86 0.11
N ASP A 87 13.21 -19.11 1.09
CA ASP A 87 14.25 -19.61 2.00
C ASP A 87 14.24 -18.99 3.41
N GLY A 88 13.25 -18.17 3.74
CA GLY A 88 13.13 -17.53 5.04
C GLY A 88 14.18 -16.44 5.32
N LYS A 89 14.98 -16.03 4.32
CA LYS A 89 15.99 -14.99 4.54
C LYS A 89 15.32 -13.66 4.91
N LYS A 90 15.76 -13.08 6.03
CA LYS A 90 15.22 -11.82 6.57
C LYS A 90 16.02 -10.62 6.08
N PHE A 91 15.31 -9.59 5.65
CA PHE A 91 15.85 -8.30 5.22
C PHE A 91 15.31 -7.21 6.15
N ARG A 92 16.21 -6.54 6.87
CA ARG A 92 15.85 -5.50 7.83
C ARG A 92 15.19 -4.31 7.14
N LEU A 93 14.10 -3.82 7.73
CA LEU A 93 13.48 -2.55 7.37
C LEU A 93 14.11 -1.41 8.16
N ILE A 94 14.26 -0.25 7.51
CA ILE A 94 14.76 0.98 8.13
C ILE A 94 13.61 1.99 8.10
N ALA A 95 13.19 2.44 9.28
CA ALA A 95 12.13 3.43 9.40
C ALA A 95 12.69 4.85 9.29
N HIS A 96 12.10 5.65 8.40
CA HIS A 96 12.41 7.07 8.23
C HIS A 96 11.16 7.89 8.54
N PRO A 97 11.09 8.56 9.71
CA PRO A 97 9.94 9.39 10.06
C PRO A 97 9.69 10.47 9.01
N ASN A 98 8.41 10.80 8.77
CA ASN A 98 8.07 11.96 7.97
C ASN A 98 8.66 13.24 8.59
N GLY A 99 9.26 14.11 7.78
CA GLY A 99 10.03 15.26 8.24
C GLY A 99 11.49 14.96 8.61
N SER A 100 11.99 13.73 8.42
CA SER A 100 13.42 13.44 8.54
C SER A 100 14.23 14.01 7.37
N SER A 101 15.55 14.11 7.53
CA SER A 101 16.47 14.52 6.45
C SER A 101 16.62 13.49 5.32
N LYS A 102 15.93 12.35 5.41
CA LYS A 102 15.95 11.29 4.40
C LYS A 102 14.74 11.46 3.49
N MET A 103 15.03 11.70 2.20
CA MET A 103 14.02 11.70 1.16
C MET A 103 13.32 10.33 1.06
N PRO A 104 12.01 10.29 0.77
CA PRO A 104 11.32 9.05 0.45
C PRO A 104 11.99 8.33 -0.72
N GLN A 105 11.88 7.00 -0.75
CA GLN A 105 12.49 6.18 -1.79
C GLN A 105 11.45 5.33 -2.50
N LYS A 106 11.60 5.20 -3.82
CA LYS A 106 10.87 4.22 -4.64
C LYS A 106 11.02 2.81 -4.05
N ASN A 107 9.97 2.00 -4.15
CA ASN A 107 9.88 0.64 -3.60
C ASN A 107 9.90 0.58 -2.07
N SER A 108 9.42 1.64 -1.40
CA SER A 108 9.26 1.69 0.07
C SER A 108 7.79 1.67 0.47
N PHE A 109 7.53 1.34 1.73
CA PHE A 109 6.20 1.50 2.31
C PHE A 109 6.01 2.90 2.90
N LEU A 110 4.82 3.45 2.71
CA LEU A 110 4.34 4.66 3.36
C LEU A 110 3.30 4.27 4.40
N ILE A 111 3.58 4.53 5.68
CA ILE A 111 2.72 4.14 6.81
C ILE A 111 2.05 5.37 7.41
N TYR A 112 0.73 5.31 7.55
CA TYR A 112 -0.07 6.36 8.16
C TYR A 112 -0.44 5.98 9.60
N PRO A 113 -0.34 6.92 10.55
CA PRO A 113 -0.79 6.68 11.92
C PRO A 113 -2.31 6.58 11.98
N ARG A 114 -2.81 6.11 13.13
CA ARG A 114 -4.24 6.17 13.43
C ARG A 114 -4.69 7.62 13.52
N THR A 115 -5.83 7.92 12.92
CA THR A 115 -6.49 9.22 13.02
C THR A 115 -8.00 9.00 13.16
N ARG A 116 -8.77 10.07 13.45
CA ARG A 116 -10.23 9.98 13.46
C ARG A 116 -10.82 9.48 12.12
N ARG A 117 -10.14 9.75 11.00
CA ARG A 117 -10.56 9.32 9.65
C ARG A 117 -9.98 7.97 9.24
N MET A 118 -8.90 7.54 9.87
CA MET A 118 -8.22 6.26 9.61
C MET A 118 -8.00 5.54 10.95
N ALA A 119 -9.07 4.93 11.48
CA ALA A 119 -9.05 4.37 12.84
C ALA A 119 -8.00 3.26 13.05
N VAL A 120 -7.65 2.56 11.97
CA VAL A 120 -6.64 1.47 11.93
C VAL A 120 -5.29 1.91 11.32
N GLY A 121 -5.15 3.19 10.98
CA GLY A 121 -4.05 3.69 10.15
C GLY A 121 -4.17 3.24 8.70
N HIS A 122 -3.07 3.31 7.96
CA HIS A 122 -3.02 2.88 6.56
C HIS A 122 -1.60 2.51 6.12
N ILE A 123 -1.48 1.67 5.10
CA ILE A 123 -0.21 1.35 4.43
C ILE A 123 -0.38 1.49 2.93
N ALA A 124 0.61 2.10 2.29
CA ALA A 124 0.70 2.23 0.85
C ALA A 124 2.11 1.91 0.35
N VAL A 125 2.26 1.75 -0.96
CA VAL A 125 3.55 1.54 -1.63
C VAL A 125 3.95 2.82 -2.37
N ILE A 126 5.18 3.28 -2.18
CA ILE A 126 5.79 4.34 -2.96
C ILE A 126 6.33 3.73 -4.26
N THR A 127 5.65 3.96 -5.38
CA THR A 127 6.02 3.42 -6.70
C THR A 127 7.05 4.26 -7.43
N ASP A 128 7.10 5.56 -7.14
CA ASP A 128 8.12 6.46 -7.63
C ASP A 128 8.28 7.69 -6.75
N VAL A 129 9.39 8.42 -6.94
CA VAL A 129 9.68 9.67 -6.23
C VAL A 129 10.40 10.61 -7.20
N ASP A 130 9.91 11.84 -7.31
CA ASP A 130 10.64 12.94 -7.94
C ASP A 130 10.96 14.04 -6.93
N GLN A 131 11.43 15.20 -7.40
CA GLN A 131 11.82 16.31 -6.54
C GLN A 131 10.64 16.90 -5.74
N ASN A 132 9.43 16.79 -6.25
CA ASN A 132 8.24 17.48 -5.75
C ASN A 132 7.16 16.53 -5.24
N TYR A 133 7.19 15.26 -5.64
CA TYR A 133 6.11 14.30 -5.37
C TYR A 133 6.60 12.91 -5.03
N VAL A 134 5.86 12.25 -4.14
CA VAL A 134 5.83 10.79 -4.02
C VAL A 134 4.62 10.25 -4.77
N TYR A 135 4.82 9.16 -5.52
CA TYR A 135 3.79 8.46 -6.27
C TYR A 135 3.40 7.20 -5.51
N ILE A 136 2.09 7.03 -5.27
CA ILE A 136 1.57 6.10 -4.27
C ILE A 136 0.59 5.13 -4.91
N ALA A 137 0.85 3.84 -4.75
CA ALA A 137 -0.08 2.76 -5.07
C ALA A 137 -0.63 2.12 -3.80
N GLU A 138 -1.95 1.91 -3.73
CA GLU A 138 -2.62 1.39 -2.54
C GLU A 138 -4.02 0.85 -2.86
N GLN A 139 -4.57 0.04 -1.96
CA GLN A 139 -5.99 -0.30 -1.94
C GLN A 139 -6.66 0.34 -0.72
N ASN A 140 -7.99 0.40 -0.73
CA ASN A 140 -8.80 0.84 0.42
C ASN A 140 -8.49 2.28 0.91
N HIS A 141 -8.24 3.20 -0.03
CA HIS A 141 -8.08 4.63 0.25
C HIS A 141 -8.97 5.46 -0.68
N GLU A 142 -8.71 5.38 -1.98
CA GLU A 142 -9.56 5.91 -3.04
C GLU A 142 -10.09 4.75 -3.90
N PHE A 143 -11.12 5.03 -4.71
CA PHE A 143 -11.91 4.03 -5.43
C PHE A 143 -12.14 4.39 -6.90
N HIS A 144 -11.24 5.16 -7.51
CA HIS A 144 -11.29 5.50 -8.94
C HIS A 144 -10.42 4.56 -9.77
N TYR A 145 -10.71 4.46 -11.06
CA TYR A 145 -9.77 3.83 -12.00
C TYR A 145 -8.54 4.72 -12.19
N TRP A 146 -7.35 4.12 -12.15
CA TRP A 146 -6.07 4.79 -12.32
C TRP A 146 -5.81 4.95 -13.82
N SER A 147 -5.44 6.16 -14.25
CA SER A 147 -4.91 6.41 -15.59
C SER A 147 -3.39 6.19 -15.67
N THR A 148 -2.76 5.83 -14.55
CA THR A 148 -1.32 5.65 -14.37
C THR A 148 -1.03 4.37 -13.59
N ASP A 149 0.24 4.10 -13.26
CA ASP A 149 0.66 2.97 -12.43
C ASP A 149 0.64 3.28 -10.91
N TYR A 150 -0.05 4.35 -10.51
CA TYR A 150 -0.23 4.77 -9.11
C TYR A 150 -1.65 5.31 -8.89
N ALA A 151 -2.14 5.23 -7.64
CA ALA A 151 -3.47 5.71 -7.27
C ALA A 151 -3.52 7.24 -7.20
N ARG A 152 -2.51 7.82 -6.55
CA ARG A 152 -2.39 9.26 -6.30
C ARG A 152 -0.92 9.66 -6.13
N ARG A 153 -0.68 10.96 -6.08
CA ARG A 153 0.60 11.54 -5.66
C ARG A 153 0.42 12.43 -4.44
N ALA A 154 1.44 12.53 -3.60
CA ALA A 154 1.46 13.48 -2.49
C ALA A 154 2.69 14.40 -2.62
N PRO A 155 2.56 15.70 -2.32
CA PRO A 155 3.67 16.63 -2.42
C PRO A 155 4.74 16.31 -1.38
N ILE A 156 6.00 16.51 -1.77
CA ILE A 156 7.14 16.58 -0.87
C ILE A 156 7.34 18.05 -0.51
N ILE A 157 7.38 18.32 0.80
CA ILE A 157 7.66 19.65 1.33
C ILE A 157 9.02 19.57 1.99
N VAL A 158 9.99 20.29 1.43
CA VAL A 158 11.31 20.45 2.04
C VAL A 158 11.28 21.78 2.80
N THR A 159 11.34 21.68 4.13
CA THR A 159 11.40 22.83 5.05
C THR A 159 12.80 23.03 5.57
#